data_AF-A0A9D7LLI5-F1
#
_entry.id   AF-A0A9D7LLI5-F1
#
_cell.length_a   1.000
_cell.length_b   1.000
_cell.length_c   1.000
_cell.angle_alpha   90.00
_cell.angle_beta   90.00
_cell.angle_gamma   90.00
#
_symmetry.space_group_name_H-M   'P 1'
#
loop_
_entity.id
_entity.type
_entity.pdbx_description
1 polymer ?
#
loop_
_entity_poly.entity_id
_entity_poly.type
_entity_poly.pdbx_seq_one_letter_code
_entity_poly.pdbx_strand_id
1 'polypeptide(L)'
;MSDTLSIHVLPEDPPRSIHFWALREVLARVHDDSEMGVAIRERALEVLRREADDAITAFIQARENLAPGDVLGEWAIMWAAGQCHGAGVLQWLHDQAIREVPADLADHDDAGHATTGCDRESDGHVLVRVMATESVATVGDVEAEKRIEALVSIIKNQPHTAVRAAAASAAYDLDDSIRERVAELVAESQRWIADLRKVPHSQLVADTSDLKDPIRLVGRPPREFSDQASYAVPRAGCCECTDQTDPH
;
A
#
# COMPACT_ATOMS: atom_id res chain seq x y z
N MET A 1 28.65 -13.07 17.07
CA MET A 1 27.56 -14.01 16.76
C MET A 1 26.95 -13.48 15.47
N SER A 2 27.19 -14.18 14.36
CA SER A 2 26.73 -13.75 13.03
C SER A 2 25.33 -14.28 12.84
N ASP A 3 24.34 -13.38 12.81
CA ASP A 3 22.99 -13.72 12.41
C ASP A 3 22.97 -13.99 10.91
N THR A 4 22.59 -15.21 10.58
CA THR A 4 22.43 -15.71 9.23
C THR A 4 21.23 -15.02 8.60
N LEU A 5 21.47 -14.14 7.63
CA LEU A 5 20.45 -13.60 6.73
C LEU A 5 19.75 -14.75 6.01
N SER A 6 18.51 -15.03 6.41
CA SER A 6 17.63 -15.97 5.72
C SER A 6 17.14 -15.30 4.43
N ILE A 7 17.70 -15.72 3.30
CA ILE A 7 17.18 -15.39 1.98
C ILE A 7 15.88 -16.19 1.81
N HIS A 8 14.73 -15.52 1.84
CA HIS A 8 13.44 -16.17 1.69
C HIS A 8 13.14 -16.39 0.21
N VAL A 9 13.25 -17.65 -0.20
CA VAL A 9 12.86 -18.13 -1.53
C VAL A 9 11.37 -18.47 -1.48
N LEU A 10 10.55 -17.73 -2.24
CA LEU A 10 9.14 -18.08 -2.49
C LEU A 10 9.05 -19.52 -3.03
N PRO A 11 7.93 -20.26 -2.80
CA PRO A 11 7.76 -21.63 -3.26
C PRO A 11 8.07 -21.79 -4.77
N GLU A 12 8.68 -22.93 -5.13
CA GLU A 12 9.32 -23.21 -6.43
C GLU A 12 8.41 -23.13 -7.67
N ASP A 13 7.08 -23.04 -7.50
CA ASP A 13 6.15 -22.83 -8.61
C ASP A 13 5.17 -21.68 -8.27
N PRO A 14 5.51 -20.42 -8.55
CA PRO A 14 4.56 -19.32 -8.43
C PRO A 14 3.41 -19.53 -9.43
N PRO A 15 2.17 -19.15 -9.09
CA PRO A 15 1.05 -19.23 -10.02
C PRO A 15 1.40 -18.53 -11.33
N ARG A 16 1.26 -19.24 -12.45
CA ARG A 16 1.62 -18.80 -13.82
C ARG A 16 0.68 -17.73 -14.39
N SER A 17 0.09 -16.90 -13.52
CA SER A 17 -0.77 -15.80 -13.93
C SER A 17 0.09 -14.59 -14.31
N ILE A 18 -0.25 -13.98 -15.45
CA ILE A 18 0.38 -12.74 -15.90
C ILE A 18 0.24 -11.62 -14.86
N HIS A 19 -0.87 -11.61 -14.11
CA HIS A 19 -1.13 -10.66 -13.02
C HIS A 19 -0.19 -10.88 -11.84
N PHE A 20 0.07 -12.14 -11.46
CA PHE A 20 0.99 -12.43 -10.36
C PHE A 20 2.43 -12.07 -10.73
N TRP A 21 2.84 -12.33 -11.99
CA TRP A 21 4.12 -11.85 -12.50
C TRP A 21 4.20 -10.32 -12.46
N ALA A 22 3.20 -9.62 -13.00
CA ALA A 22 3.17 -8.16 -13.03
C ALA A 22 3.23 -7.56 -11.62
N LEU A 23 2.46 -8.10 -10.67
CA LEU A 23 2.52 -7.70 -9.27
C LEU A 23 3.92 -7.84 -8.69
N ARG A 24 4.61 -8.97 -8.93
CA ARG A 24 5.99 -9.14 -8.46
C ARG A 24 6.95 -8.13 -9.05
N GLU A 25 6.82 -7.80 -10.34
CA GLU A 25 7.66 -6.76 -10.97
C GLU A 25 7.43 -5.38 -10.33
N VAL A 26 6.18 -5.06 -9.97
CA VAL A 26 5.81 -3.84 -9.24
C VAL A 26 6.45 -3.82 -7.86
N LEU A 27 6.26 -4.88 -7.07
CA LEU A 27 6.78 -4.97 -5.71
C LEU A 27 8.31 -4.92 -5.67
N ALA A 28 8.98 -5.64 -6.58
CA ALA A 28 10.44 -5.67 -6.66
C ALA A 28 11.07 -4.30 -7.04
N ARG A 29 10.29 -3.40 -7.64
CA ARG A 29 10.76 -2.08 -8.10
C ARG A 29 10.07 -0.91 -7.41
N VAL A 30 9.38 -1.16 -6.30
CA VAL A 30 8.66 -0.09 -5.58
C VAL A 30 9.61 1.03 -5.12
N HIS A 31 10.90 0.71 -4.87
CA HIS A 31 11.95 1.68 -4.51
C HIS A 31 12.98 1.96 -5.61
N ASP A 32 12.84 1.34 -6.78
CA ASP A 32 13.74 1.59 -7.90
C ASP A 32 13.32 2.88 -8.61
N ASP A 33 14.13 3.92 -8.42
CA ASP A 33 13.97 5.24 -9.04
C ASP A 33 14.83 5.42 -10.29
N SER A 34 15.53 4.38 -10.74
CA SER A 34 16.16 4.41 -12.06
C SER A 34 15.10 4.50 -13.16
N GLU A 35 15.43 5.18 -14.26
CA GLU A 35 14.53 5.31 -15.42
C GLU A 35 14.01 3.95 -15.90
N MET A 36 14.90 2.94 -15.93
CA MET A 36 14.57 1.56 -16.28
C MET A 36 13.62 0.92 -15.25
N GLY A 37 13.89 1.09 -13.95
CA GLY A 37 13.07 0.58 -12.87
C GLY A 37 11.65 1.12 -12.90
N VAL A 38 11.52 2.44 -13.07
CA VAL A 38 10.23 3.13 -13.22
C VAL A 38 9.50 2.64 -14.46
N ALA A 39 10.16 2.53 -15.61
CA ALA A 39 9.54 2.06 -16.86
C ALA A 39 9.00 0.63 -16.75
N ILE A 40 9.76 -0.29 -16.12
CA ILE A 40 9.30 -1.67 -15.89
C ILE A 40 8.11 -1.68 -14.92
N ARG A 41 8.18 -0.91 -13.83
CA ARG A 41 7.08 -0.82 -12.85
C ARG A 41 5.80 -0.30 -13.49
N GLU A 42 5.87 0.77 -14.27
CA GLU A 42 4.69 1.33 -14.96
C GLU A 42 4.10 0.35 -15.97
N ARG A 43 4.93 -0.37 -16.73
CA ARG A 43 4.46 -1.41 -17.66
C ARG A 43 3.77 -2.56 -16.94
N ALA A 44 4.29 -2.97 -15.78
CA ALA A 44 3.66 -3.99 -14.96
C ALA A 44 2.33 -3.48 -14.36
N LEU A 45 2.27 -2.24 -13.90
CA LEU A 45 1.03 -1.59 -13.47
C LEU A 45 0.00 -1.49 -14.60
N GLU A 46 0.42 -1.22 -15.84
CA GLU A 46 -0.47 -1.20 -17.00
C GLU A 46 -1.14 -2.57 -17.23
N VAL A 47 -0.40 -3.66 -17.07
CA VAL A 47 -0.95 -5.02 -17.14
C VAL A 47 -2.02 -5.22 -16.05
N LEU A 48 -1.74 -4.83 -14.81
CA LEU A 48 -2.69 -4.96 -13.70
C LEU A 48 -3.92 -4.06 -13.88
N ARG A 49 -3.76 -2.84 -14.41
CA ARG A 49 -4.86 -1.90 -14.65
C ARG A 49 -5.84 -2.40 -15.70
N ARG A 50 -5.34 -3.08 -16.74
CA ARG A 50 -6.17 -3.56 -17.85
C ARG A 50 -7.20 -4.61 -17.40
N GLU A 51 -6.84 -5.41 -16.41
CA GLU A 51 -7.63 -6.53 -15.89
C GLU A 51 -7.70 -6.43 -14.35
N ALA A 52 -8.17 -5.27 -13.87
CA ALA A 52 -8.16 -4.90 -12.45
C ALA A 52 -8.87 -5.92 -11.54
N ASP A 53 -9.96 -6.53 -11.99
CA ASP A 53 -10.67 -7.54 -11.21
C ASP A 53 -9.86 -8.84 -11.07
N ASP A 54 -9.11 -9.23 -12.10
CA ASP A 54 -8.19 -10.38 -12.03
C ASP A 54 -6.93 -10.06 -11.21
N ALA A 55 -6.49 -8.80 -11.20
CA ALA A 55 -5.41 -8.33 -10.34
C ALA A 55 -5.74 -8.48 -8.84
N ILE A 56 -7.02 -8.42 -8.44
CA ILE A 56 -7.45 -8.68 -7.04
C ILE A 56 -7.05 -10.09 -6.61
N THR A 57 -7.23 -11.08 -7.49
CA THR A 57 -6.82 -12.46 -7.20
C THR A 57 -5.31 -12.54 -6.97
N ALA A 58 -4.51 -11.80 -7.76
CA ALA A 58 -3.08 -11.72 -7.56
C ALA A 58 -2.69 -11.06 -6.23
N PHE A 59 -3.38 -9.99 -5.80
CA PHE A 59 -3.12 -9.36 -4.50
C PHE A 59 -3.45 -10.29 -3.33
N ILE A 60 -4.59 -10.99 -3.40
CA ILE A 60 -4.98 -11.97 -2.38
C ILE A 60 -3.93 -13.07 -2.28
N GLN A 61 -3.55 -13.68 -3.40
CA GLN A 61 -2.53 -14.71 -3.44
C GLN A 61 -1.17 -14.22 -2.96
N ALA A 62 -0.75 -13.01 -3.36
CA ALA A 62 0.53 -12.45 -2.91
C ALA A 62 0.55 -12.27 -1.40
N ARG A 63 -0.57 -11.81 -0.82
CA ARG A 63 -0.71 -11.64 0.62
C ARG A 63 -0.71 -12.98 1.36
N GLU A 64 -1.40 -13.98 0.86
CA GLU A 64 -1.42 -15.34 1.45
C GLU A 64 -0.04 -16.01 1.44
N ASN A 65 0.83 -15.61 0.51
CA ASN A 65 2.20 -16.11 0.40
C ASN A 65 3.23 -15.30 1.20
N LEU A 66 2.81 -14.25 1.90
CA LEU A 66 3.69 -13.49 2.78
C LEU A 66 4.11 -14.31 4.00
N ALA A 67 5.31 -14.05 4.51
CA ALA A 67 5.69 -14.54 5.81
C ALA A 67 4.74 -13.95 6.88
N PRO A 68 4.36 -14.74 7.91
CA PRO A 68 3.61 -14.19 9.04
C PRO A 68 4.33 -12.96 9.62
N GLY A 69 3.61 -11.85 9.75
CA GLY A 69 4.17 -10.59 10.26
C GLY A 69 4.89 -9.72 9.21
N ASP A 70 4.90 -10.07 7.92
CA ASP A 70 5.49 -9.21 6.86
C ASP A 70 4.59 -8.01 6.53
N VAL A 71 4.61 -7.05 7.44
CA VAL A 71 3.87 -5.78 7.37
C VAL A 71 4.22 -5.00 6.10
N LEU A 72 5.46 -5.06 5.65
CA LEU A 72 5.94 -4.26 4.52
C LEU A 72 5.48 -4.84 3.20
N GLY A 73 5.52 -6.17 3.09
CA GLY A 73 4.89 -6.89 2.00
C GLY A 73 3.40 -6.58 1.92
N GLU A 74 2.68 -6.63 3.04
CA GLU A 74 1.25 -6.27 3.09
C GLU A 74 1.02 -4.82 2.65
N TRP A 75 1.79 -3.89 3.20
CA TRP A 75 1.74 -2.47 2.90
C TRP A 75 2.01 -2.22 1.41
N ALA A 76 3.01 -2.89 0.82
CA ALA A 76 3.40 -2.69 -0.58
C ALA A 76 2.34 -3.23 -1.55
N ILE A 77 1.66 -4.31 -1.16
CA ILE A 77 0.50 -4.83 -1.89
C ILE A 77 -0.65 -3.79 -1.86
N MET A 78 -0.95 -3.18 -0.71
CA MET A 78 -1.98 -2.13 -0.62
C MET A 78 -1.66 -0.92 -1.50
N TRP A 79 -0.39 -0.50 -1.52
CA TRP A 79 0.07 0.57 -2.39
C TRP A 79 -0.09 0.19 -3.87
N ALA A 80 0.34 -1.01 -4.27
CA ALA A 80 0.24 -1.49 -5.64
C ALA A 80 -1.23 -1.60 -6.10
N ALA A 81 -2.12 -2.08 -5.22
CA ALA A 81 -3.55 -2.12 -5.49
C ALA A 81 -4.14 -0.73 -5.74
N GLY A 82 -3.75 0.28 -4.96
CA GLY A 82 -4.16 1.68 -5.18
C GLY A 82 -3.80 2.23 -6.57
N GLN A 83 -2.80 1.64 -7.23
CA GLN A 83 -2.37 2.02 -8.58
C GLN A 83 -3.13 1.30 -9.71
N CYS A 84 -3.90 0.25 -9.42
CA CYS A 84 -4.49 -0.62 -10.46
C CYS A 84 -5.87 -0.17 -10.94
N HIS A 85 -6.48 0.81 -10.27
CA HIS A 85 -7.78 1.40 -10.62
C HIS A 85 -8.92 0.36 -10.70
N GLY A 86 -10.18 0.81 -10.80
CA GLY A 86 -11.34 -0.08 -10.92
C GLY A 86 -12.16 -0.26 -9.64
N ALA A 87 -13.46 -0.56 -9.82
CA ALA A 87 -14.42 -0.64 -8.74
C ALA A 87 -14.21 -1.85 -7.81
N GLY A 88 -13.79 -3.00 -8.35
CA GLY A 88 -13.44 -4.17 -7.54
C GLY A 88 -12.24 -3.90 -6.63
N VAL A 89 -11.21 -3.22 -7.15
CA VAL A 89 -10.03 -2.80 -6.39
C VAL A 89 -10.40 -1.82 -5.29
N LEU A 90 -11.27 -0.85 -5.57
CA LEU A 90 -11.81 0.07 -4.56
C LEU A 90 -12.49 -0.69 -3.42
N GLN A 91 -13.38 -1.64 -3.74
CA GLN A 91 -14.07 -2.43 -2.72
C GLN A 91 -13.09 -3.28 -1.91
N TRP A 92 -12.13 -3.92 -2.58
CA TRP A 92 -11.12 -4.74 -1.92
C TRP A 92 -10.25 -3.92 -0.95
N LEU A 93 -9.80 -2.72 -1.37
CA LEU A 93 -9.04 -1.79 -0.52
C LEU A 93 -9.88 -1.30 0.68
N HIS A 94 -11.15 -0.99 0.45
CA HIS A 94 -12.10 -0.63 1.52
C HIS A 94 -12.21 -1.76 2.55
N ASP A 95 -12.40 -3.01 2.10
CA ASP A 95 -12.47 -4.19 2.97
C ASP A 95 -11.17 -4.38 3.77
N GLN A 96 -10.00 -4.13 3.16
CA GLN A 96 -8.72 -4.18 3.87
C GLN A 96 -8.60 -3.07 4.91
N ALA A 97 -9.05 -1.86 4.57
CA ALA A 97 -8.99 -0.71 5.44
C ALA A 97 -9.90 -0.85 6.67
N ILE A 98 -11.05 -1.55 6.58
CA ILE A 98 -11.98 -1.78 7.70
C ILE A 98 -11.72 -3.07 8.49
N ARG A 99 -10.80 -3.92 8.03
CA ARG A 99 -10.49 -5.20 8.71
C ARG A 99 -9.99 -4.94 10.13
N GLU A 100 -10.49 -5.69 11.11
CA GLU A 100 -10.03 -5.58 12.50
C GLU A 100 -8.55 -5.92 12.64
N VAL A 101 -7.81 -5.19 13.48
CA VAL A 101 -6.46 -5.60 13.91
C VAL A 101 -6.60 -6.86 14.77
N PRO A 102 -5.78 -7.91 14.55
CA PRO A 102 -5.85 -9.13 15.35
C PRO A 102 -5.86 -8.83 16.85
N ALA A 103 -6.79 -9.45 17.58
CA ALA A 103 -7.06 -9.14 18.99
C ALA A 103 -5.87 -9.44 19.93
N ASP A 104 -5.00 -10.38 19.52
CA ASP A 104 -3.73 -10.70 20.16
C ASP A 104 -2.68 -9.58 20.04
N LEU A 105 -2.93 -8.60 19.17
CA LEU A 105 -2.11 -7.40 19.00
C LEU A 105 -2.84 -6.12 19.45
N ALA A 106 -4.11 -6.20 19.86
CA ALA A 106 -4.98 -5.04 20.12
C ALA A 106 -4.75 -4.36 21.50
N ASP A 107 -3.61 -4.60 22.15
CA ASP A 107 -3.29 -4.02 23.45
C ASP A 107 -2.96 -2.51 23.33
N HIS A 108 -3.99 -1.72 23.65
CA HIS A 108 -3.95 -0.36 24.21
C HIS A 108 -3.86 0.84 23.25
N ASP A 109 -5.03 1.27 22.73
CA ASP A 109 -5.23 2.65 22.25
C ASP A 109 -5.88 3.59 23.30
N ASP A 110 -6.30 3.09 24.47
CA ASP A 110 -7.17 3.86 25.39
C ASP A 110 -6.53 4.40 26.68
N ALA A 111 -5.23 4.24 26.89
CA ALA A 111 -4.60 4.65 28.15
C ALA A 111 -3.44 5.61 27.93
N GLY A 112 -3.70 6.87 27.57
CA GLY A 112 -3.00 8.09 28.02
C GLY A 112 -1.46 8.12 28.18
N HIS A 113 -0.69 7.24 27.56
CA HIS A 113 0.76 7.14 27.72
C HIS A 113 1.44 7.44 26.39
N ALA A 114 1.75 8.72 26.21
CA ALA A 114 2.61 9.23 25.16
C ALA A 114 4.08 8.86 25.44
N THR A 115 4.46 7.58 25.41
CA THR A 115 5.88 7.17 25.53
C THR A 115 6.12 5.75 25.00
N THR A 116 6.23 5.60 23.67
CA THR A 116 7.17 4.74 22.94
C THR A 116 6.86 4.93 21.45
N GLY A 117 7.86 4.84 20.57
CA GLY A 117 7.66 5.00 19.13
C GLY A 117 6.77 3.92 18.54
N CYS A 118 6.66 3.89 17.21
CA CYS A 118 5.97 2.86 16.41
C CYS A 118 6.66 1.47 16.55
N ASP A 119 6.84 0.99 17.78
CA ASP A 119 7.69 -0.14 18.14
C ASP A 119 6.86 -1.41 18.42
N ARG A 120 5.53 -1.35 18.29
CA ARG A 120 4.66 -2.53 18.50
C ARG A 120 4.23 -3.13 17.16
N GLU A 121 4.11 -4.46 17.13
CA GLU A 121 3.62 -5.22 15.97
C GLU A 121 2.21 -4.77 15.54
N SER A 122 1.39 -4.32 16.50
CA SER A 122 0.10 -3.66 16.27
C SER A 122 0.19 -2.43 15.38
N ASP A 123 1.26 -1.64 15.50
CA ASP A 123 1.44 -0.38 14.78
C ASP A 123 1.67 -0.66 13.29
N GLY A 124 2.39 -1.74 12.98
CA GLY A 124 2.59 -2.21 11.61
C GLY A 124 1.27 -2.56 10.93
N HIS A 125 0.38 -3.27 11.63
CA HIS A 125 -0.95 -3.57 11.12
C HIS A 125 -1.82 -2.33 10.95
N VAL A 126 -1.73 -1.34 11.84
CA VAL A 126 -2.40 -0.04 11.67
C VAL A 126 -1.85 0.68 10.43
N LEU A 127 -0.54 0.66 10.19
CA LEU A 127 0.08 1.25 8.99
C LEU A 127 -0.40 0.62 7.68
N VAL A 128 -0.58 -0.71 7.63
CA VAL A 128 -1.17 -1.39 6.45
C VAL A 128 -2.58 -0.85 6.16
N ARG A 129 -3.40 -0.62 7.19
CA ARG A 129 -4.76 -0.08 7.05
C ARG A 129 -4.77 1.39 6.64
N VAL A 130 -3.83 2.18 7.15
CA VAL A 130 -3.60 3.56 6.68
C VAL A 130 -3.27 3.55 5.19
N MET A 131 -2.36 2.68 4.74
CA MET A 131 -2.03 2.57 3.32
C MET A 131 -3.20 2.11 2.46
N ALA A 132 -3.97 1.11 2.90
CA ALA A 132 -5.21 0.72 2.23
C ALA A 132 -6.19 1.90 2.10
N THR A 133 -6.31 2.71 3.15
CA THR A 133 -7.16 3.90 3.20
C THR A 133 -6.67 4.99 2.25
N GLU A 134 -5.38 5.28 2.20
CA GLU A 134 -4.82 6.27 1.27
C GLU A 134 -4.96 5.80 -0.18
N SER A 135 -4.74 4.50 -0.43
CA SER A 135 -4.94 3.87 -1.74
C SER A 135 -6.38 3.95 -2.25
N VAL A 136 -7.39 4.04 -1.37
CA VAL A 136 -8.79 4.29 -1.79
C VAL A 136 -8.91 5.61 -2.54
N ALA A 137 -8.22 6.66 -2.11
CA ALA A 137 -8.30 7.97 -2.77
C ALA A 137 -7.61 7.97 -4.14
N THR A 138 -6.67 7.07 -4.41
CA THR A 138 -5.90 7.05 -5.66
C THR A 138 -6.53 6.25 -6.80
N VAL A 139 -7.63 5.52 -6.56
CA VAL A 139 -8.30 4.71 -7.60
C VAL A 139 -8.90 5.62 -8.69
N GLY A 140 -8.12 5.92 -9.73
CA GLY A 140 -8.37 7.00 -10.69
C GLY A 140 -9.61 6.83 -11.56
N ASP A 141 -9.98 5.59 -11.91
CA ASP A 141 -11.10 5.30 -12.83
C ASP A 141 -12.47 5.20 -12.12
N VAL A 142 -12.52 5.49 -10.82
CA VAL A 142 -13.76 5.50 -10.04
C VAL A 142 -14.16 6.94 -9.70
N GLU A 143 -15.44 7.23 -9.90
CA GLU A 143 -16.06 8.51 -9.53
C GLU A 143 -15.64 8.94 -8.11
N ALA A 144 -15.24 10.20 -7.96
CA ALA A 144 -14.76 10.74 -6.69
C ALA A 144 -15.79 10.53 -5.56
N GLU A 145 -17.09 10.67 -5.86
CA GLU A 145 -18.20 10.42 -4.94
C GLU A 145 -18.12 9.02 -4.29
N LYS A 146 -17.87 7.97 -5.09
CA LYS A 146 -17.80 6.58 -4.59
C LYS A 146 -16.57 6.36 -3.70
N ARG A 147 -15.45 7.01 -4.04
CA ARG A 147 -14.23 6.98 -3.20
C ARG A 147 -14.47 7.71 -1.88
N ILE A 148 -15.12 8.87 -1.92
CA ILE A 148 -15.53 9.63 -0.72
C ILE A 148 -16.46 8.78 0.15
N GLU A 149 -17.46 8.12 -0.44
CA GLU A 149 -18.37 7.22 0.30
C GLU A 149 -17.62 6.07 0.99
N ALA A 150 -16.65 5.45 0.30
CA ALA A 150 -15.80 4.43 0.89
C ALA A 150 -14.96 4.98 2.06
N LEU A 151 -14.35 6.16 1.91
CA LEU A 151 -13.58 6.80 2.98
C LEU A 151 -14.44 7.19 4.19
N VAL A 152 -15.64 7.72 3.95
CA VAL A 152 -16.63 8.00 5.01
C VAL A 152 -17.04 6.71 5.73
N SER A 153 -17.21 5.61 4.99
CA SER A 153 -17.47 4.29 5.57
C SER A 153 -16.30 3.82 6.44
N ILE A 154 -15.05 4.06 6.04
CA ILE A 154 -13.86 3.75 6.86
C ILE A 154 -13.89 4.57 8.16
N ILE A 155 -14.13 5.88 8.11
CA ILE A 155 -14.22 6.74 9.31
C ILE A 155 -15.22 6.19 10.33
N LYS A 156 -16.39 5.73 9.85
CA LYS A 156 -17.45 5.18 10.71
C LYS A 156 -17.09 3.86 11.37
N ASN A 157 -16.47 2.96 10.61
CA ASN A 157 -16.33 1.56 11.00
C ASN A 157 -14.98 1.22 11.63
N GLN A 158 -13.95 2.03 11.42
CA GLN A 158 -12.63 1.76 11.99
C GLN A 158 -12.57 2.13 13.47
N PRO A 159 -12.06 1.28 14.38
CA PRO A 159 -11.83 1.68 15.78
C PRO A 159 -10.60 2.58 15.94
N HIS A 160 -9.56 2.41 15.11
CA HIS A 160 -8.29 3.11 15.29
C HIS A 160 -8.34 4.57 14.81
N THR A 161 -7.96 5.48 15.70
CA THR A 161 -7.95 6.93 15.43
C THR A 161 -7.05 7.30 14.26
N ALA A 162 -5.90 6.64 14.10
CA ALA A 162 -4.97 6.89 13.00
C ALA A 162 -5.59 6.58 11.62
N VAL A 163 -6.32 5.46 11.50
CA VAL A 163 -6.99 5.08 10.25
C VAL A 163 -8.15 6.03 9.94
N ARG A 164 -8.93 6.44 10.96
CA ARG A 164 -9.97 7.48 10.80
C ARG A 164 -9.38 8.81 10.32
N ALA A 165 -8.25 9.23 10.88
CA ALA A 165 -7.57 10.47 10.50
C ALA A 165 -7.06 10.41 9.06
N ALA A 166 -6.44 9.30 8.66
CA ALA A 166 -6.02 9.07 7.27
C ALA A 166 -7.21 9.11 6.30
N ALA A 167 -8.33 8.48 6.65
CA ALA A 167 -9.54 8.47 5.83
C ALA A 167 -10.14 9.87 5.67
N ALA A 168 -10.19 10.65 6.74
CA ALA A 168 -10.65 12.04 6.68
C ALA A 168 -9.73 12.89 5.80
N SER A 169 -8.41 12.80 5.98
CA SER A 169 -7.44 13.51 5.14
C SER A 169 -7.59 13.13 3.67
N ALA A 170 -7.63 11.84 3.35
CA ALA A 170 -7.78 11.34 1.99
C ALA A 170 -9.12 11.77 1.35
N ALA A 171 -10.18 11.96 2.16
CA ALA A 171 -11.46 12.43 1.65
C ALA A 171 -11.46 13.95 1.38
N TYR A 172 -10.76 14.74 2.20
CA TYR A 172 -10.54 16.18 1.94
C TYR A 172 -9.71 16.44 0.68
N ASP A 173 -8.84 15.51 0.32
CA ASP A 173 -8.08 15.56 -0.94
C ASP A 173 -8.99 15.45 -2.16
N LEU A 174 -10.13 14.79 -2.03
CA LEU A 174 -11.13 14.63 -3.09
C LEU A 174 -12.15 15.77 -3.05
N ASP A 175 -12.60 16.18 -1.86
CA ASP A 175 -13.58 17.25 -1.67
C ASP A 175 -13.48 17.87 -0.26
N ASP A 176 -13.05 19.12 -0.12
CA ASP A 176 -12.94 19.79 1.19
C ASP A 176 -14.33 20.11 1.81
N SER A 177 -15.41 20.06 1.04
CA SER A 177 -16.77 20.35 1.55
C SER A 177 -17.29 19.27 2.51
N ILE A 178 -16.68 18.08 2.53
CA ILE A 178 -17.08 16.97 3.40
C ILE A 178 -16.64 17.13 4.86
N ARG A 179 -15.98 18.24 5.22
CA ARG A 179 -15.51 18.54 6.58
C ARG A 179 -16.61 18.50 7.64
N GLU A 180 -17.74 19.15 7.40
CA GLU A 180 -18.87 19.14 8.33
C GLU A 180 -19.40 17.72 8.54
N ARG A 181 -19.51 16.95 7.45
CA ARG A 181 -19.90 15.55 7.49
C ARG A 181 -18.91 14.71 8.32
N VAL A 182 -17.60 14.94 8.24
CA VAL A 182 -16.63 14.23 9.07
C VAL A 182 -16.77 14.62 10.55
N ALA A 183 -16.98 15.90 10.85
CA ALA A 183 -17.18 16.39 12.22
C ALA A 183 -18.37 15.72 12.92
N GLU A 184 -19.43 15.38 12.18
CA GLU A 184 -20.61 14.67 12.69
C GLU A 184 -20.37 13.17 12.95
N LEU A 185 -19.33 12.58 12.34
CA LEU A 185 -19.04 11.15 12.42
C LEU A 185 -18.04 10.79 13.51
N VAL A 186 -17.18 11.73 13.88
CA VAL A 186 -16.17 11.51 14.91
C VAL A 186 -16.72 11.86 16.29
N ALA A 187 -16.24 11.16 17.31
CA ALA A 187 -16.57 11.50 18.69
C ALA A 187 -16.07 12.92 19.04
N GLU A 188 -16.68 13.56 20.03
CA GLU A 188 -16.28 14.90 20.46
C GLU A 188 -14.78 15.00 20.83
N SER A 189 -14.24 13.95 21.47
CA SER A 189 -12.81 13.83 21.81
C SER A 189 -11.89 13.72 20.59
N GLN A 190 -12.43 13.38 19.42
CA GLN A 190 -11.71 13.20 18.16
C GLN A 190 -12.02 14.30 17.13
N ARG A 191 -12.71 15.40 17.52
CA ARG A 191 -13.05 16.50 16.60
C ARG A 191 -11.85 17.12 15.90
N TRP A 192 -10.65 17.00 16.45
CA TRP A 192 -9.41 17.44 15.79
C TRP A 192 -9.19 16.76 14.42
N ILE A 193 -9.77 15.57 14.16
CA ILE A 193 -9.76 14.92 12.85
C ILE A 193 -10.49 15.77 11.79
N ALA A 194 -11.59 16.43 12.19
CA ALA A 194 -12.31 17.36 11.32
C ALA A 194 -11.50 18.63 11.03
N ASP A 195 -10.58 18.97 11.94
CA ASP A 195 -9.73 20.15 11.86
C ASP A 195 -8.35 19.87 11.27
N LEU A 196 -8.12 18.67 10.71
CA LEU A 196 -6.87 18.33 10.02
C LEU A 196 -6.58 19.38 8.94
N ARG A 197 -5.66 20.28 9.22
CA ARG A 197 -5.17 21.25 8.25
C ARG A 197 -4.24 20.52 7.30
N LYS A 198 -4.52 20.61 5.99
CA LYS A 198 -3.47 20.45 4.98
C LYS A 198 -2.43 21.54 5.22
N VAL A 199 -1.28 21.16 5.77
CA VAL A 199 -0.04 21.88 5.51
C VAL A 199 0.30 21.56 4.05
N PRO A 200 0.34 22.54 3.13
CA PRO A 200 0.82 22.30 1.78
C PRO A 200 2.17 21.59 1.84
N HIS A 201 2.44 20.61 0.97
CA HIS A 201 3.76 19.93 0.93
C HIS A 201 4.93 20.94 0.83
N SER A 202 4.70 22.11 0.22
CA SER A 202 5.65 23.22 0.17
C SER A 202 5.95 23.90 1.51
N GLN A 203 5.12 23.70 2.53
CA GLN A 203 5.31 24.19 3.90
C GLN A 203 5.84 23.10 4.85
N LEU A 204 5.83 21.82 4.43
CA LEU A 204 6.54 20.73 5.08
C LEU A 204 8.01 20.74 4.64
N VAL A 205 8.74 21.81 5.01
CA VAL A 205 10.19 21.85 4.84
C VAL A 205 10.82 21.07 5.99
N ALA A 206 10.75 19.74 5.92
CA ALA A 206 11.89 18.95 6.34
C ALA A 206 12.95 19.11 5.26
N ASP A 207 14.22 19.18 5.64
CA ASP A 207 15.38 19.38 4.75
C ASP A 207 15.38 18.29 3.65
N THR A 208 14.73 18.58 2.52
CA THR A 208 14.47 17.68 1.39
C THR A 208 15.22 18.17 0.17
N SER A 209 16.45 18.66 0.39
CA SER A 209 17.34 19.19 -0.64
C SER A 209 17.66 18.20 -1.78
N ASP A 210 17.22 16.93 -1.68
CA ASP A 210 17.42 15.89 -2.69
C ASP A 210 16.14 15.40 -3.44
N LEU A 211 14.93 15.92 -3.16
CA LEU A 211 13.71 15.44 -3.85
C LEU A 211 13.33 16.33 -5.04
N LYS A 212 13.60 15.84 -6.25
CA LYS A 212 13.37 16.54 -7.53
C LYS A 212 11.92 16.64 -8.01
N ASP A 213 10.93 16.07 -7.32
CA ASP A 213 9.52 16.20 -7.73
C ASP A 213 8.56 16.11 -6.53
N PRO A 214 7.80 17.17 -6.21
CA PRO A 214 6.90 17.20 -5.05
C PRO A 214 5.49 16.63 -5.32
N ILE A 215 5.21 16.11 -6.52
CA ILE A 215 3.89 15.61 -6.92
C ILE A 215 4.02 14.14 -7.33
N ARG A 216 3.93 13.18 -6.38
CA ARG A 216 3.53 11.75 -6.59
C ARG A 216 3.90 10.80 -5.44
N LEU A 217 3.73 11.19 -4.18
CA LEU A 217 3.96 10.26 -3.07
C LEU A 217 2.76 10.28 -2.12
N VAL A 218 1.74 9.47 -2.44
CA VAL A 218 1.24 8.58 -1.38
C VAL A 218 2.48 7.83 -0.93
N GLY A 219 2.84 7.99 0.35
CA GLY A 219 4.16 7.63 0.85
C GLY A 219 4.47 6.23 0.36
N ARG A 220 5.51 6.03 -0.46
CA ARG A 220 5.97 4.69 -0.84
C ARG A 220 6.41 3.94 0.43
N PRO A 221 6.59 2.62 0.40
CA PRO A 221 6.98 1.91 1.61
C PRO A 221 8.29 2.52 2.13
N PRO A 222 8.54 2.55 3.45
CA PRO A 222 9.83 2.98 3.96
C PRO A 222 10.98 2.10 3.41
N ARG A 223 12.03 2.71 2.87
CA ARG A 223 13.22 2.00 2.34
C ARG A 223 14.01 1.27 3.42
N GLU A 224 14.02 1.79 4.66
CA GLU A 224 14.84 1.27 5.76
C GLU A 224 14.50 -0.16 6.17
N PHE A 225 13.40 -0.72 5.66
CA PHE A 225 13.02 -2.10 5.86
C PHE A 225 12.94 -2.93 4.56
N SER A 226 13.24 -2.34 3.39
CA SER A 226 13.14 -3.02 2.09
C SER A 226 14.19 -4.10 1.86
N ASP A 227 15.31 -4.05 2.60
CA ASP A 227 16.34 -5.09 2.57
C ASP A 227 15.84 -6.44 3.12
N GLN A 228 14.66 -6.45 3.76
CA GLN A 228 14.00 -7.65 4.30
C GLN A 228 12.89 -8.20 3.39
N ALA A 229 12.33 -7.38 2.49
CA ALA A 229 11.24 -7.77 1.59
C ALA A 229 11.79 -8.60 0.42
N SER A 230 11.81 -9.93 0.59
CA SER A 230 12.42 -10.88 -0.34
C SER A 230 11.53 -11.19 -1.56
N TYR A 231 11.32 -10.22 -2.45
CA TYR A 231 10.67 -10.48 -3.75
C TYR A 231 11.71 -10.68 -4.86
N ALA A 232 12.35 -11.86 -4.88
CA ALA A 232 13.16 -12.24 -6.03
C ALA A 232 12.23 -12.50 -7.22
N VAL A 233 12.24 -11.66 -8.26
CA VAL A 233 11.58 -11.97 -9.53
C VAL A 233 12.35 -13.11 -10.21
N PRO A 234 11.71 -14.18 -10.71
CA PRO A 234 12.40 -15.14 -11.55
C PRO A 234 12.85 -14.37 -12.79
N ARG A 235 14.15 -14.26 -13.02
CA ARG A 235 14.64 -13.78 -14.31
C ARG A 235 14.09 -14.75 -15.34
N ALA A 236 13.10 -14.31 -16.11
CA ALA A 236 12.69 -15.04 -17.29
C ALA A 236 13.96 -15.24 -18.11
N GLY A 237 14.45 -16.47 -18.17
CA GLY A 237 15.45 -16.86 -19.14
C GLY A 237 14.81 -16.67 -20.49
N CYS A 238 15.01 -15.49 -21.08
CA CYS A 238 14.76 -15.27 -22.49
C CYS A 238 15.57 -16.33 -23.21
N CYS A 239 14.87 -17.31 -23.78
CA CYS A 239 15.27 -18.23 -24.83
C CYS A 239 16.79 -18.48 -24.91
N GLU A 240 17.25 -19.64 -24.43
CA GLU A 240 18.35 -20.29 -25.13
C GLU A 240 17.86 -20.56 -26.56
N CYS A 241 18.11 -19.62 -27.47
CA CYS A 241 18.26 -19.95 -28.87
C CYS A 241 19.43 -20.93 -28.91
N THR A 242 19.12 -22.23 -28.90
CA THR A 242 20.07 -23.25 -29.28
C THR A 242 20.45 -22.97 -30.72
N ASP A 243 21.53 -22.23 -30.88
CA ASP A 243 22.31 -22.15 -32.11
C ASP A 243 22.97 -23.52 -32.29
N GLN A 244 22.17 -24.53 -32.67
CA GLN A 244 22.71 -25.75 -33.26
C GLN A 244 23.14 -25.38 -34.68
N THR A 245 24.31 -24.78 -34.74
CA THR A 245 25.15 -24.87 -35.93
C THR A 245 25.50 -26.33 -36.12
N ASP A 246 25.04 -26.90 -37.23
CA ASP A 246 25.56 -28.13 -37.80
C ASP A 246 27.10 -28.10 -37.82
N PRO A 247 27.75 -29.22 -37.47
CA PRO A 247 28.98 -29.60 -38.10
C PRO A 247 28.78 -30.89 -38.89
N HIS A 248 29.14 -30.78 -40.17
CA HIS A 248 29.47 -31.82 -41.14
C HIS A 248 29.93 -33.18 -40.60
#